data_AF-A0A0N1MRQ6-F1
#
_entry.id   AF-A0A0N1MRQ6-F1
#
_cell.length_a   1.000
_cell.length_b   1.000
_cell.length_c   1.000
_cell.angle_alpha   90.00
_cell.angle_beta   90.00
_cell.angle_gamma   90.00
#
_symmetry.space_group_name_H-M   'P 1'
#
loop_
_entity.id
_entity.type
_entity.pdbx_description
1 polymer ?
#
loop_
_entity_poly.entity_id
_entity_poly.type
_entity_poly.pdbx_seq_one_letter_code
_entity_poly.pdbx_strand_id
1 'polypeptide(L)'
;MKDVWIKESRLTAAGVADLKGNDLLVADRLAAAAHGDFSACFDLGVAYSTGSHGMACDLVEAHKWFNLAAVNGHEEAATCRAELADEMTAREIAEAQRRARQWLAASPSSPLPGAA
;
A
#
# COMPACT_ATOMS: atom_id res chain seq x y z
N MET A 1 -4.72 22.35 53.10
CA MET A 1 -3.46 21.72 53.54
C MET A 1 -3.65 20.21 53.46
N LYS A 2 -3.33 19.62 52.31
CA LYS A 2 -3.13 18.18 52.10
C LYS A 2 -2.08 18.05 51.01
N ASP A 3 -0.91 17.70 51.48
CA ASP A 3 0.35 17.62 50.78
C ASP A 3 0.53 16.19 50.26
N VAL A 4 0.86 16.13 48.95
CA VAL A 4 1.82 15.24 48.29
C VAL A 4 1.51 13.76 47.92
N TRP A 5 2.12 13.42 46.77
CA TRP A 5 2.66 12.14 46.28
C TRP A 5 1.74 11.21 45.49
N ILE A 6 1.46 11.58 44.23
CA ILE A 6 1.39 10.56 43.17
C ILE A 6 2.74 10.51 42.47
N LYS A 7 3.34 9.32 42.56
CA LYS A 7 4.66 8.93 42.09
C LYS A 7 4.79 9.01 40.57
N GLU A 8 6.00 9.36 40.17
CA GLU A 8 6.74 8.91 38.98
C GLU A 8 5.95 8.19 37.87
N SER A 9 6.03 8.76 36.68
CA SER A 9 6.43 7.97 35.51
C SER A 9 7.30 8.84 34.62
N ARG A 10 8.60 8.58 34.71
CA ARG A 10 9.57 8.96 33.69
C ARG A 10 9.13 8.29 32.38
N LEU A 11 8.41 9.02 31.53
CA LEU A 11 8.34 8.66 30.12
C LEU A 11 9.54 9.33 29.45
N THR A 12 10.53 8.49 29.17
CA THR A 12 11.74 8.81 28.44
C THR A 12 11.40 9.37 27.07
N ALA A 13 12.02 10.52 26.76
CA ALA A 13 11.83 11.31 25.55
C ALA A 13 12.49 10.68 24.29
N ALA A 14 12.28 9.39 24.04
CA ALA A 14 12.91 8.67 22.93
C ALA A 14 11.93 8.03 21.92
N GLY A 15 10.61 8.26 22.03
CA GLY A 15 9.61 7.53 21.24
C GLY A 15 8.68 8.36 20.34
N VAL A 16 8.84 9.69 20.25
CA VAL A 16 7.84 10.56 19.58
C VAL A 16 8.30 11.23 18.29
N ALA A 17 9.50 10.91 17.80
CA ALA A 17 10.11 11.62 16.67
C ALA A 17 9.98 10.92 15.29
N ASP A 18 9.55 9.66 15.22
CA ASP A 18 9.61 8.88 13.96
C ASP A 18 8.26 8.66 13.25
N LEU A 19 7.13 9.02 13.89
CA LEU A 19 5.80 8.59 13.43
C LEU A 19 5.10 9.53 12.43
N LYS A 20 5.69 10.68 12.09
CA LYS A 20 5.04 11.65 11.18
C LYS A 20 5.50 11.58 9.71
N GLY A 21 6.60 10.89 9.42
CA GLY A 21 7.11 10.73 8.06
C GLY A 21 6.69 9.41 7.39
N ASN A 22 6.64 8.32 8.15
CA ASN A 22 6.46 6.97 7.58
C ASN A 22 4.98 6.61 7.29
N ASP A 23 4.03 6.93 8.17
CA ASP A 23 2.61 6.56 8.00
C ASP A 23 1.88 7.37 6.91
N LEU A 24 2.41 8.54 6.54
CA LEU A 24 1.74 9.45 5.61
C LEU A 24 1.86 8.99 4.15
N LEU A 25 2.94 8.27 3.80
CA LEU A 25 3.18 7.88 2.41
C LEU A 25 2.04 7.00 1.89
N VAL A 26 1.62 5.98 2.64
CA VAL A 26 0.58 5.04 2.21
C VAL A 26 -0.75 5.75 2.01
N ALA A 27 -1.15 6.58 2.98
CA ALA A 27 -2.40 7.33 2.91
C ALA A 27 -2.41 8.29 1.70
N ASP A 28 -1.33 9.04 1.50
CA ASP A 28 -1.19 9.98 0.38
C ASP A 28 -1.18 9.25 -0.97
N ARG A 29 -0.45 8.13 -1.08
CA ARG A 29 -0.43 7.31 -2.29
C ARG A 29 -1.79 6.67 -2.58
N LEU A 30 -2.52 6.21 -1.55
CA LEU A 30 -3.87 5.68 -1.72
C LEU A 30 -4.83 6.75 -2.25
N ALA A 31 -4.74 7.98 -1.73
CA ALA A 31 -5.53 9.09 -2.24
C ALA A 31 -5.17 9.40 -3.70
N ALA A 32 -3.87 9.48 -4.03
CA ALA A 32 -3.42 9.71 -5.41
C ALA A 32 -3.87 8.59 -6.36
N ALA A 33 -3.73 7.33 -5.95
CA ALA A 33 -4.20 6.17 -6.71
C ALA A 33 -5.72 6.20 -6.95
N ALA A 34 -6.50 6.64 -5.97
CA ALA A 34 -7.94 6.83 -6.13
C ALA A 34 -8.30 7.95 -7.12
N HIS A 35 -7.41 8.92 -7.32
CA HIS A 35 -7.53 9.98 -8.32
C HIS A 35 -6.96 9.58 -9.71
N GLY A 36 -6.53 8.33 -9.88
CA GLY A 36 -5.99 7.82 -11.15
C GLY A 36 -4.48 8.01 -11.34
N ASP A 37 -3.74 8.29 -10.26
CA ASP A 37 -2.28 8.29 -10.31
C ASP A 37 -1.74 6.86 -10.27
N PHE A 38 -1.28 6.37 -11.42
CA PHE A 38 -0.74 5.02 -11.55
C PHE A 38 0.72 4.90 -11.07
N SER A 39 1.46 6.01 -10.98
CA SER A 39 2.77 6.03 -10.32
C SER A 39 2.60 5.84 -8.81
N ALA A 40 1.54 6.39 -8.21
CA ALA A 40 1.21 6.12 -6.82
C ALA A 40 0.86 4.64 -6.56
N CYS A 41 0.24 3.96 -7.53
CA CYS A 41 0.04 2.51 -7.46
C CYS A 41 1.39 1.76 -7.49
N PHE A 42 2.35 2.19 -8.30
CA PHE A 42 3.69 1.57 -8.30
C PHE A 42 4.40 1.75 -6.95
N ASP A 43 4.38 2.96 -6.38
CA ASP A 43 4.96 3.25 -5.07
C ASP A 43 4.36 2.37 -3.95
N LEU A 44 3.03 2.16 -3.98
CA LEU A 44 2.36 1.25 -3.05
C LEU A 44 2.84 -0.19 -3.24
N GLY A 45 2.99 -0.64 -4.50
CA GLY A 45 3.54 -1.95 -4.82
C GLY A 45 4.91 -2.18 -4.20
N VAL A 46 5.81 -1.20 -4.34
CA VAL A 46 7.15 -1.23 -3.75
C VAL A 46 7.10 -1.21 -2.21
N ALA A 47 6.20 -0.41 -1.63
CA ALA A 47 6.10 -0.32 -0.17
C ALA A 47 5.64 -1.65 0.46
N TYR A 48 4.65 -2.31 -0.15
CA TYR A 48 4.16 -3.63 0.29
C TYR A 48 5.16 -4.76 -0.02
N SER A 49 5.92 -4.70 -1.12
CA SER A 49 6.91 -5.73 -1.42
C SER A 49 8.10 -5.69 -0.46
N THR A 50 8.51 -4.49 -0.05
CA THR A 50 9.65 -4.28 0.85
C THR A 50 9.29 -4.34 2.33
N GLY A 51 7.99 -4.23 2.68
CA GLY A 51 7.56 -4.10 4.07
C GLY A 51 8.12 -2.83 4.72
N SER A 52 8.05 -1.71 3.99
CA SER A 52 8.54 -0.41 4.47
C SER A 52 7.43 0.41 5.13
N HIS A 53 7.78 1.54 5.75
CA HIS A 53 6.81 2.48 6.33
C HIS A 53 5.96 1.89 7.46
N GLY A 54 6.50 0.93 8.22
CA GLY A 54 5.79 0.26 9.32
C GLY A 54 4.84 -0.85 8.87
N MET A 55 4.77 -1.15 7.58
CA MET A 55 3.99 -2.25 7.02
C MET A 55 4.79 -3.56 7.04
N ALA A 56 4.08 -4.68 7.19
CA ALA A 56 4.66 -5.98 6.90
C ALA A 56 4.76 -6.18 5.38
N CYS A 57 5.75 -6.97 4.96
CA CYS A 57 5.82 -7.44 3.58
C CYS A 57 4.54 -8.24 3.24
N ASP A 58 3.85 -7.85 2.17
CA ASP A 58 2.66 -8.52 1.65
C ASP A 58 2.72 -8.56 0.12
N LEU A 59 3.14 -9.71 -0.42
CA LEU A 59 3.26 -9.92 -1.86
C LEU A 59 1.90 -9.87 -2.58
N VAL A 60 0.80 -10.18 -1.88
CA VAL A 60 -0.55 -10.12 -2.45
C VAL A 60 -0.99 -8.68 -2.67
N GLU A 61 -0.79 -7.81 -1.68
CA GLU A 61 -1.04 -6.37 -1.85
C GLU A 61 -0.07 -5.75 -2.85
N ALA A 62 1.22 -6.10 -2.80
CA ALA A 62 2.21 -5.59 -3.75
C ALA A 62 1.84 -5.93 -5.21
N HIS A 63 1.55 -7.21 -5.48
CA HIS A 63 1.15 -7.66 -6.82
C HIS A 63 -0.15 -6.99 -7.27
N LYS A 64 -1.12 -6.76 -6.38
CA LYS A 64 -2.35 -6.02 -6.69
C LYS A 64 -2.02 -4.60 -7.18
N TRP A 65 -1.19 -3.87 -6.46
CA TRP A 65 -0.84 -2.49 -6.80
C TRP A 65 -0.02 -2.39 -8.09
N PHE A 66 0.94 -3.29 -8.29
CA PHE A 66 1.67 -3.39 -9.56
C PHE A 66 0.75 -3.76 -10.73
N ASN A 67 -0.24 -4.63 -10.52
CA ASN A 67 -1.23 -4.96 -11.55
C ASN A 67 -2.08 -3.75 -11.94
N LEU A 68 -2.48 -2.91 -10.99
CA LEU A 68 -3.22 -1.68 -11.27
C LEU A 68 -2.38 -0.67 -12.06
N ALA A 69 -1.12 -0.50 -11.71
CA ALA A 69 -0.20 0.37 -12.45
C ALA A 69 0.09 -0.18 -13.87
N ALA A 70 0.34 -1.48 -14.00
CA ALA A 70 0.66 -2.15 -15.26
C ALA A 70 -0.49 -2.08 -16.28
N VAL A 71 -1.73 -2.30 -15.85
CA VAL A 71 -2.92 -2.21 -16.72
C VAL A 71 -3.09 -0.80 -17.32
N ASN A 72 -2.53 0.22 -16.67
CA ASN A 72 -2.58 1.60 -17.14
C ASN A 72 -1.29 2.06 -17.84
N GLY A 73 -0.42 1.11 -18.22
CA GLY A 73 0.75 1.38 -19.06
C GLY A 73 2.07 1.59 -18.30
N HIS A 74 2.12 1.36 -17.00
CA HIS A 74 3.39 1.43 -16.24
C HIS A 74 4.23 0.16 -16.49
N GLU A 75 5.17 0.22 -17.44
CA GLU A 75 5.97 -0.94 -17.86
C GLU A 75 6.79 -1.56 -16.73
N GLU A 76 7.42 -0.73 -15.89
CA GLU A 76 8.19 -1.21 -14.74
C GLU A 76 7.30 -1.95 -13.73
N ALA A 77 6.03 -1.55 -13.59
CA ALA A 77 5.09 -2.26 -12.73
C ALA A 77 4.72 -3.63 -13.31
N ALA A 78 4.68 -3.76 -14.64
CA ALA A 78 4.46 -5.04 -15.29
C ALA A 78 5.61 -6.02 -15.03
N THR A 79 6.85 -5.53 -15.04
CA THR A 79 8.05 -6.30 -14.68
C THR A 79 8.01 -6.72 -13.22
N CYS A 80 7.84 -5.78 -12.27
CA CYS A 80 7.79 -6.12 -10.84
C CYS A 80 6.64 -7.08 -10.52
N ARG A 81 5.47 -6.93 -11.18
CA ARG A 81 4.36 -7.87 -11.04
C ARG A 81 4.73 -9.29 -11.47
N ALA A 82 5.45 -9.43 -12.58
CA ALA A 82 5.88 -10.73 -13.08
C ALA A 82 6.91 -11.37 -12.15
N GLU A 83 7.89 -10.61 -11.68
CA GLU A 83 8.89 -11.08 -10.71
C GLU A 83 8.24 -11.53 -9.40
N LEU A 84 7.31 -10.75 -8.84
CA LEU A 84 6.58 -11.15 -7.64
C LEU A 84 5.72 -12.41 -7.86
N ALA A 85 5.14 -12.57 -9.05
CA ALA A 85 4.32 -13.73 -9.37
C ALA A 85 5.11 -15.05 -9.34
N ASP A 86 6.43 -15.01 -9.59
CA ASP A 86 7.30 -16.20 -9.52
C ASP A 86 7.50 -16.69 -8.07
N GLU A 87 7.34 -15.81 -7.07
CA GLU A 87 7.43 -16.14 -5.64
C GLU A 87 6.08 -16.48 -5.00
N MET A 88 4.98 -16.28 -5.72
CA MET A 88 3.62 -16.43 -5.21
C MET A 88 2.97 -17.74 -5.66
N THR A 89 2.05 -18.25 -4.85
CA THR A 89 1.17 -19.34 -5.26
C THR A 89 0.08 -18.84 -6.21
N ALA A 90 -0.46 -19.75 -7.04
CA ALA A 90 -1.62 -19.44 -7.89
C ALA A 90 -2.83 -18.89 -7.10
N ARG A 91 -3.00 -19.34 -5.85
CA ARG A 91 -4.06 -18.84 -4.96
C ARG A 91 -3.83 -17.39 -4.56
N GLU A 92 -2.59 -17.02 -4.23
CA GLU A 92 -2.20 -15.65 -3.88
C GLU A 92 -2.29 -14.72 -5.09
N ILE A 93 -1.89 -15.17 -6.28
CA ILE A 93 -2.06 -14.41 -7.51
C ILE A 93 -3.55 -14.16 -7.79
N ALA A 94 -4.39 -15.20 -7.67
CA ALA A 94 -5.84 -15.08 -7.86
C ALA A 94 -6.47 -14.12 -6.84
N GLU A 95 -5.98 -14.13 -5.60
CA GLU A 95 -6.35 -13.18 -4.55
C GLU A 95 -5.99 -11.74 -4.94
N ALA A 96 -4.73 -11.49 -5.29
CA ALA A 96 -4.22 -10.17 -5.67
C ALA A 96 -5.03 -9.57 -6.83
N GLN A 97 -5.25 -10.38 -7.89
CA GLN A 97 -6.05 -9.96 -9.03
C GLN A 97 -7.51 -9.70 -8.67
N ARG A 98 -8.09 -10.48 -7.75
CA ARG A 98 -9.46 -10.24 -7.27
C ARG A 98 -9.57 -8.92 -6.53
N ARG A 99 -8.60 -8.62 -5.65
CA ARG A 99 -8.54 -7.34 -4.92
C ARG A 99 -8.34 -6.16 -5.88
N ALA A 100 -7.51 -6.31 -6.92
CA ALA A 100 -7.32 -5.28 -7.94
C ALA A 100 -8.63 -4.97 -8.68
N ARG A 101 -9.39 -6.01 -9.08
CA ARG A 101 -10.71 -5.83 -9.70
C ARG A 101 -11.70 -5.14 -8.77
N GLN A 102 -11.71 -5.51 -7.49
CA GLN A 102 -12.57 -4.87 -6.49
C GLN A 102 -12.21 -3.40 -6.30
N TRP A 103 -10.92 -3.05 -6.28
CA TRP A 103 -10.45 -1.68 -6.19
C TRP A 103 -10.92 -0.81 -7.36
N LEU A 104 -10.80 -1.33 -8.59
CA LEU A 104 -11.30 -0.65 -9.79
C LEU A 104 -12.83 -0.48 -9.77
N ALA A 105 -13.56 -1.47 -9.25
CA ALA A 105 -15.01 -1.39 -9.14
C ALA A 105 -15.50 -0.41 -8.04
N ALA A 106 -14.71 -0.19 -6.99
CA ALA A 106 -15.06 0.67 -5.86
C ALA A 106 -14.62 2.13 -6.03
N SER A 107 -13.60 2.40 -6.85
CA SER A 107 -13.11 3.75 -7.09
C SER A 107 -14.10 4.53 -7.98
N PRO A 108 -14.60 5.72 -7.58
CA PRO A 108 -15.68 6.45 -8.26
C PRO A 108 -15.29 7.06 -9.63
N SER A 109 -14.17 6.63 -10.22
CA SER A 109 -13.68 7.09 -11.52
C SER A 109 -13.00 5.95 -12.28
N SER A 110 -13.77 4.95 -12.74
CA SER A 110 -13.65 4.43 -14.12
C SER A 110 -14.72 3.37 -14.43
N PRO A 111 -15.45 3.46 -15.55
CA PRO A 111 -16.13 2.31 -16.15
C PRO A 111 -15.17 1.57 -17.06
N LEU A 112 -14.84 0.30 -16.80
CA LEU A 112 -14.42 -0.62 -17.88
C LEU A 112 -14.79 -2.09 -17.58
N PRO A 113 -15.79 -2.61 -18.30
CA PRO A 113 -15.70 -3.90 -18.96
C PRO A 113 -15.59 -3.66 -20.47
N GLY A 114 -14.55 -4.20 -21.11
CA GLY A 114 -14.18 -3.87 -22.49
C GLY A 114 -15.32 -3.91 -23.52
N ALA A 115 -15.49 -2.83 -24.28
CA ALA A 115 -16.24 -2.67 -25.54
C ALA A 115 -16.17 -1.17 -25.89
N ALA A 116 -15.80 -0.72 -27.10
CA ALA A 116 -15.98 -1.28 -28.43
C ALA A 116 -14.79 -0.97 -29.36
#